data_AF-A0AAV8TMG6-F1
#
_entry.id   AF-A0AAV8TMG6-F1
#
_cell.length_a   1.000
_cell.length_b   1.000
_cell.length_c   1.000
_cell.angle_alpha   90.00
_cell.angle_beta   90.00
_cell.angle_gamma   90.00
#
_symmetry.space_group_name_H-M   'P 1'
#
loop_
_entity.id
_entity.type
_entity.pdbx_description
1 polymer ?
#
loop_
_entity_poly.entity_id
_entity_poly.type
_entity_poly.pdbx_seq_one_letter_code
_entity_poly.pdbx_strand_id
1 'polypeptide(L)'
;MAESYPFLPVSNHSNYTPLPDERQSGESPARDGRGSKKVFLMIFSGLFLIALLAALTDTNKVSTELPKQTSGNENVTSVTSTRPESLQPASRSKAAGVSEKANLAVGLKDFGWNNSMLSWQRTAFHFQPEKNWMNDPNGPLFYRGWYHFFYQYNPNGAVWGDIVWGHAVSRDLIHWLHLPLAMVADQWYDENGVWTGSATVLPDGKIVMLYTGSTNESVQVQNLAYPADHNDPLLLNWIKYSGNPVIVPPPGVGAKDFRDPTTAWLTSEGKWRITIGSKVNRTGIALIYDTEDFINYEFAGQILHAVPSTGMWECVDFYPVSNTTEIGLDTSSSGPDVKHVVKVSLDDTRHDHYAIGTYNDKTGNWYPDNSEIDVGIGIRYDYGVFYASKTFYDQMRARRVLWSWIGESDSEAADVMKGWASLQGIPRTILLDTKTGSNLLQWPVEEVEKLRLRSQKFKKVKVKPGSVVPLDIEAATQVCILKFWRFK
;
A
#
# COMPACT_ATOMS: atom_id res chain seq x y z
N MET A 1 4.02 46.32 -13.75
CA MET A 1 3.46 46.79 -12.47
C MET A 1 3.35 45.56 -11.59
N ALA A 2 4.08 45.56 -10.49
CA ALA A 2 4.19 44.43 -9.57
C ALA A 2 3.12 44.57 -8.50
N GLU A 3 2.35 43.52 -8.26
CA GLU A 3 1.51 43.41 -7.07
C GLU A 3 1.92 42.18 -6.26
N SER A 4 1.94 42.41 -4.96
CA SER A 4 2.51 41.64 -3.88
C SER A 4 1.51 40.63 -3.31
N TYR A 5 1.92 39.37 -3.17
CA TYR A 5 1.20 38.35 -2.41
C TYR A 5 1.65 38.36 -0.93
N PRO A 6 0.73 38.23 0.05
CA PRO A 6 1.09 38.28 1.47
C PRO A 6 1.53 36.90 1.97
N PHE A 7 2.83 36.75 2.26
CA PHE A 7 3.37 35.58 2.96
C PHE A 7 3.56 35.84 4.46
N LEU A 8 3.26 34.80 5.26
CA LEU A 8 3.57 34.65 6.69
C LEU A 8 5.08 34.78 6.98
N PRO A 9 5.51 35.11 8.23
CA PRO A 9 6.78 35.78 8.48
C PRO A 9 8.00 34.86 8.34
N VAL A 10 8.98 35.35 7.57
CA VAL A 10 10.31 34.77 7.39
C VAL A 10 11.21 35.17 8.56
N SER A 11 11.86 34.20 9.21
CA SER A 11 13.08 34.46 9.99
C SER A 11 14.26 33.80 9.27
N ASN A 12 15.21 34.64 8.86
CA ASN A 12 16.53 34.23 8.36
C ASN A 12 17.46 34.04 9.57
N HIS A 13 18.21 32.95 9.60
CA HIS A 13 19.69 32.99 9.62
C HIS A 13 20.28 31.59 9.42
N SER A 14 21.20 31.54 8.47
CA SER A 14 22.03 30.44 8.04
C SER A 14 23.12 30.08 9.05
N ASN A 15 23.42 28.78 9.17
CA ASN A 15 24.79 28.26 9.29
C ASN A 15 24.83 26.78 8.88
N TYR A 16 25.49 26.54 7.75
CA TYR A 16 25.75 25.24 7.14
C TYR A 16 26.95 24.57 7.85
N THR A 17 26.80 23.32 8.26
CA THR A 17 27.90 22.47 8.76
C THR A 17 28.16 21.35 7.74
N PRO A 18 29.39 21.16 7.23
CA PRO A 18 29.67 20.08 6.29
C PRO A 18 29.68 18.70 6.97
N LEU A 19 29.18 17.69 6.25
CA LEU A 19 29.26 16.26 6.61
C LEU A 19 30.70 15.73 6.48
N PRO A 20 31.11 14.71 7.26
CA PRO A 20 32.38 14.02 7.04
C PRO A 20 32.27 12.98 5.91
N ASP A 21 33.17 13.08 4.93
CA ASP A 21 33.34 12.16 3.80
C ASP A 21 33.73 10.72 4.22
N GLU A 22 33.30 9.78 3.37
CA GLU A 22 33.79 8.42 3.25
C GLU A 22 35.32 8.37 3.10
N ARG A 23 35.98 7.47 3.83
CA ARG A 23 37.33 7.00 3.48
C ARG A 23 37.32 5.54 3.10
N GLN A 24 37.73 5.29 1.86
CA GLN A 24 38.17 4.00 1.35
C GLN A 24 39.51 3.56 1.96
N SER A 25 39.61 2.25 2.17
CA SER A 25 40.76 1.32 2.19
C SER A 25 42.21 1.86 2.21
N GLY A 26 43.03 1.26 3.09
CA GLY A 26 44.46 1.05 2.84
C GLY A 26 45.38 1.04 4.07
N GLU A 27 45.84 -0.16 4.45
CA GLU A 27 47.09 -0.48 5.17
C GLU A 27 47.20 -0.28 6.71
N SER A 28 47.50 -1.41 7.38
CA SER A 28 48.16 -1.57 8.68
C SER A 28 49.57 -2.10 8.42
N PRO A 29 50.62 -1.86 9.25
CA PRO A 29 50.61 -2.34 10.64
C PRO A 29 51.46 -1.57 11.68
N ALA A 30 51.10 -1.71 12.97
CA ALA A 30 52.06 -1.93 14.06
C ALA A 30 51.35 -2.50 15.30
N ARG A 31 51.92 -3.57 15.84
CA ARG A 31 51.54 -4.22 17.11
C ARG A 31 52.02 -3.39 18.29
N ASP A 32 51.23 -3.31 19.36
CA ASP A 32 51.73 -3.57 20.71
C ASP A 32 50.63 -3.90 21.73
N GLY A 33 50.80 -5.04 22.41
CA GLY A 33 50.83 -5.13 23.87
C GLY A 33 49.55 -5.03 24.74
N ARG A 34 49.02 -6.22 25.10
CA ARG A 34 48.51 -6.64 26.44
C ARG A 34 47.16 -6.16 26.97
N GLY A 35 46.32 -7.14 27.37
CA GLY A 35 45.37 -6.98 28.48
C GLY A 35 44.19 -7.97 28.52
N SER A 36 44.40 -9.14 29.12
CA SER A 36 43.43 -10.23 29.32
C SER A 36 42.19 -9.84 30.16
N LYS A 37 40.98 -10.03 29.61
CA LYS A 37 39.72 -10.24 30.37
C LYS A 37 38.72 -11.10 29.55
N LYS A 38 38.97 -12.39 29.42
CA LYS A 38 37.98 -13.39 28.94
C LYS A 38 38.07 -14.68 29.76
N VAL A 39 37.64 -14.63 31.02
CA VAL A 39 37.28 -15.83 31.80
C VAL A 39 36.22 -15.39 32.81
N PHE A 40 34.93 -15.37 32.45
CA PHE A 40 33.82 -15.45 33.43
C PHE A 40 32.45 -15.78 32.82
N LEU A 41 32.37 -16.56 31.74
CA LEU A 41 31.09 -16.94 31.14
C LEU A 41 31.11 -18.39 30.61
N MET A 42 31.53 -19.36 31.44
CA MET A 42 31.46 -20.80 31.12
C MET A 42 31.18 -21.67 32.35
N ILE A 43 30.31 -21.21 33.27
CA ILE A 43 29.83 -22.04 34.38
C ILE A 43 28.29 -22.11 34.46
N PHE A 44 27.54 -21.25 33.77
CA PHE A 44 26.07 -21.25 33.84
C PHE A 44 25.31 -22.04 32.76
N SER A 45 25.97 -22.60 31.73
CA SER A 45 25.28 -23.38 30.68
C SER A 45 25.23 -24.90 30.96
N GLY A 46 26.02 -25.41 31.91
CA GLY A 46 26.11 -26.85 32.19
C GLY A 46 24.98 -27.40 33.07
N LEU A 47 24.46 -26.59 33.99
CA LEU A 47 23.44 -27.05 34.96
C LEU A 47 22.02 -27.09 34.35
N PHE A 48 21.74 -26.31 33.31
CA PHE A 48 20.44 -26.30 32.65
C PHE A 48 20.20 -27.53 31.76
N LEU A 49 21.28 -28.10 31.18
CA LEU A 49 21.19 -29.28 30.32
C LEU A 49 20.88 -30.57 31.10
N ILE A 50 21.31 -30.65 32.37
CA ILE A 50 21.08 -31.84 33.21
C ILE A 50 19.63 -31.89 33.72
N ALA A 51 19.03 -30.73 33.99
CA ALA A 51 17.62 -30.64 34.41
C ALA A 51 16.64 -31.01 33.28
N LEU A 52 16.97 -30.72 32.02
CA LEU A 52 16.12 -31.07 30.87
C LEU A 52 16.10 -32.59 30.58
N LEU A 53 17.21 -33.29 30.85
CA LEU A 53 17.31 -34.74 30.64
C LEU A 53 16.57 -35.55 31.71
N ALA A 54 16.44 -35.04 32.93
CA ALA A 54 15.67 -35.70 33.99
C ALA A 54 14.15 -35.66 33.74
N ALA A 55 13.64 -34.56 33.17
CA ALA A 55 12.20 -34.39 32.89
C ALA A 55 11.67 -35.28 31.74
N LEU A 56 12.56 -35.80 30.87
CA LEU A 56 12.20 -36.68 29.76
C LEU A 56 12.09 -38.17 30.16
N THR A 57 12.49 -38.54 31.38
CA THR A 57 12.43 -39.92 31.87
C THR A 57 11.16 -40.25 32.66
N ASP A 58 10.32 -39.26 32.97
CA ASP A 58 9.17 -39.42 33.88
C ASP A 58 7.79 -39.52 33.18
N THR A 59 7.74 -39.52 31.85
CA THR A 59 6.47 -39.62 31.09
C THR A 59 6.15 -41.01 30.54
N ASN A 60 7.00 -42.01 30.76
CA ASN A 60 6.74 -43.40 30.35
C ASN A 60 6.25 -44.26 31.53
N LYS A 61 5.00 -44.03 31.98
CA LYS A 61 4.22 -45.02 32.77
C LYS A 61 2.76 -44.58 32.92
N VAL A 62 1.89 -44.95 31.97
CA VAL A 62 0.51 -45.43 32.26
C VAL A 62 0.06 -46.31 31.09
N SER A 63 -0.30 -47.55 31.39
CA SER A 63 -0.81 -48.55 30.45
C SER A 63 -2.35 -48.61 30.48
N THR A 64 -2.93 -48.72 29.28
CA THR A 64 -4.16 -49.45 28.86
C THR A 64 -5.24 -49.85 29.88
N GLU A 65 -6.48 -49.45 29.60
CA GLU A 65 -7.68 -50.33 29.69
C GLU A 65 -8.72 -49.96 28.60
N LEU A 66 -9.25 -50.99 27.92
CA LEU A 66 -10.35 -50.96 26.94
C LEU A 66 -11.65 -51.40 27.63
N PRO A 67 -12.84 -51.00 27.12
CA PRO A 67 -13.81 -52.06 26.84
C PRO A 67 -14.68 -51.90 25.58
N LYS A 68 -14.76 -53.03 24.86
CA LYS A 68 -15.92 -53.71 24.23
C LYS A 68 -16.83 -52.96 23.23
N GLN A 69 -16.76 -53.43 21.99
CA GLN A 69 -17.82 -53.38 20.98
C GLN A 69 -19.10 -54.10 21.45
N THR A 70 -20.26 -53.54 21.09
CA THR A 70 -21.49 -54.28 20.82
C THR A 70 -22.15 -53.75 19.55
N SER A 71 -22.63 -54.69 18.74
CA SER A 71 -23.30 -54.57 17.45
C SER A 71 -24.72 -54.00 17.55
N GLY A 72 -25.17 -53.26 16.54
CA GLY A 72 -26.59 -52.90 16.39
C GLY A 72 -26.94 -52.24 15.05
N ASN A 73 -27.41 -53.08 14.12
CA ASN A 73 -28.24 -52.86 12.93
C ASN A 73 -28.40 -51.47 12.29
N GLU A 74 -28.13 -51.47 10.98
CA GLU A 74 -28.74 -50.59 9.99
C GLU A 74 -30.27 -50.67 10.02
N ASN A 75 -30.93 -49.51 9.95
CA ASN A 75 -32.28 -49.39 9.42
C ASN A 75 -32.38 -48.11 8.59
N VAL A 76 -32.54 -48.31 7.29
CA VAL A 76 -32.90 -47.30 6.30
C VAL A 76 -34.33 -46.85 6.57
N THR A 77 -34.55 -45.54 6.78
CA THR A 77 -35.86 -44.91 6.61
C THR A 77 -35.72 -43.54 5.98
N SER A 78 -36.40 -43.39 4.85
CA SER A 78 -36.57 -42.17 4.06
C SER A 78 -37.69 -41.32 4.64
N VAL A 79 -37.42 -40.08 5.07
CA VAL A 79 -38.47 -39.06 5.30
C VAL A 79 -37.92 -37.64 5.01
N THR A 80 -38.36 -37.13 3.87
CA THR A 80 -38.83 -35.76 3.57
C THR A 80 -37.97 -34.54 3.94
N SER A 81 -37.45 -33.91 2.88
CA SER A 81 -37.03 -32.51 2.80
C SER A 81 -38.07 -31.56 3.42
N THR A 82 -37.71 -30.93 4.53
CA THR A 82 -38.28 -29.65 4.98
C THR A 82 -37.15 -28.64 5.08
N ARG A 83 -37.31 -27.55 4.32
CA ARG A 83 -36.40 -26.41 4.22
C ARG A 83 -36.36 -25.68 5.57
N PRO A 84 -35.20 -25.50 6.21
CA PRO A 84 -35.11 -24.56 7.32
C PRO A 84 -35.12 -23.14 6.77
N GLU A 85 -36.00 -22.32 7.35
CA GLU A 85 -36.03 -20.86 7.21
C GLU A 85 -34.64 -20.24 7.35
N SER A 86 -34.42 -19.18 6.58
CA SER A 86 -33.22 -18.36 6.59
C SER A 86 -32.99 -17.75 7.97
N LEU A 87 -32.10 -18.35 8.75
CA LEU A 87 -31.45 -17.67 9.85
C LEU A 87 -30.49 -16.64 9.26
N GLN A 88 -30.94 -15.39 9.14
CA GLN A 88 -30.04 -14.26 8.92
C GLN A 88 -29.19 -14.06 10.18
N PRO A 89 -27.85 -14.05 10.08
CA PRO A 89 -27.01 -13.59 11.18
C PRO A 89 -27.17 -12.08 11.36
N ALA A 90 -27.26 -11.66 12.61
CA ALA A 90 -27.37 -10.26 13.00
C ALA A 90 -26.11 -9.47 12.62
N SER A 91 -26.30 -8.37 11.89
CA SER A 91 -25.27 -7.37 11.56
C SER A 91 -24.73 -6.68 12.83
N ARG A 92 -23.41 -6.67 13.02
CA ARG A 92 -22.73 -5.75 13.95
C ARG A 92 -21.33 -5.35 13.47
N SER A 93 -21.28 -4.35 12.60
CA SER A 93 -20.46 -3.13 12.77
C SER A 93 -21.03 -2.05 11.84
N LYS A 94 -21.50 -0.93 12.42
CA LYS A 94 -21.91 0.24 11.63
C LYS A 94 -20.65 1.03 11.29
N ALA A 95 -19.95 0.66 10.22
CA ALA A 95 -18.99 1.53 9.55
C ALA A 95 -18.72 0.95 8.15
N ALA A 96 -19.51 1.42 7.17
CA ALA A 96 -19.37 1.01 5.78
C ALA A 96 -18.24 1.84 5.13
N GLY A 97 -17.16 1.15 4.81
CA GLY A 97 -16.06 1.61 3.96
C GLY A 97 -15.03 0.48 3.92
N VAL A 98 -14.85 -0.15 2.77
CA VAL A 98 -13.80 -1.16 2.50
C VAL A 98 -13.98 -2.58 3.10
N SER A 99 -14.58 -2.78 4.28
CA SER A 99 -14.51 -4.10 4.97
C SER A 99 -15.62 -5.14 4.67
N GLU A 100 -16.86 -4.76 4.34
CA GLU A 100 -17.98 -5.75 4.33
C GLU A 100 -17.89 -6.86 3.26
N LYS A 101 -17.06 -6.71 2.22
CA LYS A 101 -17.00 -7.65 1.08
C LYS A 101 -15.82 -8.63 1.10
N ALA A 102 -14.98 -8.63 2.14
CA ALA A 102 -13.80 -9.50 2.18
C ALA A 102 -14.07 -10.95 2.62
N ASN A 103 -15.25 -11.26 3.19
CA ASN A 103 -15.48 -12.56 3.83
C ASN A 103 -16.52 -13.42 3.09
N LEU A 104 -16.04 -14.22 2.12
CA LEU A 104 -16.77 -15.40 1.64
C LEU A 104 -16.21 -16.66 2.33
N ALA A 105 -16.58 -16.87 3.59
CA ALA A 105 -16.26 -18.11 4.29
C ALA A 105 -17.45 -18.57 5.15
N VAL A 106 -18.45 -19.17 4.50
CA VAL A 106 -19.46 -19.98 5.19
C VAL A 106 -18.96 -21.42 5.25
N GLY A 107 -18.66 -21.92 6.45
CA GLY A 107 -18.65 -23.36 6.74
C GLY A 107 -17.34 -24.15 6.57
N LEU A 108 -16.18 -23.51 6.49
CA LEU A 108 -14.90 -24.24 6.62
C LEU A 108 -14.62 -24.50 8.10
N LYS A 109 -14.23 -25.74 8.45
CA LYS A 109 -13.69 -26.05 9.79
C LYS A 109 -12.47 -25.17 10.02
N ASP A 110 -12.40 -24.51 11.17
CA ASP A 110 -11.23 -23.72 11.56
C ASP A 110 -9.96 -24.57 11.43
N PHE A 111 -9.01 -24.09 10.65
CA PHE A 111 -7.71 -24.73 10.53
C PHE A 111 -7.00 -24.65 11.88
N GLY A 112 -6.36 -25.75 12.30
CA GLY A 112 -5.66 -25.85 13.57
C GLY A 112 -4.34 -25.09 13.60
N TRP A 113 -4.41 -23.76 13.47
CA TRP A 113 -3.25 -22.86 13.55
C TRP A 113 -2.53 -23.01 14.89
N ASN A 114 -1.20 -22.92 14.84
CA ASN A 114 -0.35 -22.83 16.03
C ASN A 114 0.63 -21.67 15.90
N ASN A 115 1.26 -21.29 17.01
CA ASN A 115 2.13 -20.11 17.09
C ASN A 115 3.29 -20.15 16.07
N SER A 116 3.88 -21.33 15.83
CA SER A 116 4.96 -21.46 14.86
C SER A 116 4.50 -21.17 13.43
N MET A 117 3.32 -21.67 13.05
CA MET A 117 2.73 -21.42 11.73
C MET A 117 2.39 -19.94 11.53
N LEU A 118 1.75 -19.30 12.52
CA LEU A 118 1.36 -17.90 12.44
C LEU A 118 2.57 -16.96 12.44
N SER A 119 3.59 -17.25 13.27
CA SER A 119 4.80 -16.44 13.32
C SER A 119 5.60 -16.48 12.02
N TRP A 120 5.59 -17.62 11.31
CA TRP A 120 6.28 -17.80 10.04
C TRP A 120 5.73 -16.92 8.90
N GLN A 121 4.45 -16.53 8.96
CA GLN A 121 3.79 -15.77 7.90
C GLN A 121 4.29 -14.33 7.75
N ARG A 122 4.92 -13.76 8.79
CA ARG A 122 5.45 -12.39 8.71
C ARG A 122 6.57 -12.32 7.68
N THR A 123 6.52 -11.31 6.83
CA THR A 123 7.52 -11.15 5.77
C THR A 123 8.84 -10.63 6.32
N ALA A 124 9.93 -11.00 5.65
CA ALA A 124 11.26 -10.56 6.05
C ALA A 124 11.63 -9.17 5.48
N PHE A 125 11.02 -8.75 4.37
CA PHE A 125 11.45 -7.55 3.63
C PHE A 125 10.32 -6.79 2.91
N HIS A 126 9.05 -7.21 3.03
CA HIS A 126 7.94 -6.34 2.62
C HIS A 126 7.61 -5.39 3.76
N PHE A 127 7.12 -4.20 3.43
CA PHE A 127 6.68 -3.27 4.46
C PHE A 127 5.41 -3.79 5.13
N GLN A 128 5.42 -3.82 6.46
CA GLN A 128 4.26 -4.08 7.31
C GLN A 128 4.49 -3.41 8.67
N PRO A 129 3.44 -2.95 9.37
CA PRO A 129 3.59 -2.44 10.72
C PRO A 129 4.00 -3.55 11.69
N GLU A 130 4.46 -3.17 12.87
CA GLU A 130 4.84 -4.12 13.93
C GLU A 130 3.72 -5.10 14.26
N LYS A 131 2.47 -4.61 14.29
CA LYS A 131 1.25 -5.36 14.59
C LYS A 131 0.03 -4.67 13.97
N ASN A 132 -1.14 -5.28 14.11
CA ASN A 132 -2.46 -4.78 13.72
C ASN A 132 -2.69 -4.70 12.21
N TRP A 133 -3.82 -4.10 11.84
CA TRP A 133 -4.28 -3.95 10.46
C TRP A 133 -3.63 -2.78 9.75
N MET A 134 -3.23 -3.00 8.49
CA MET A 134 -2.87 -1.96 7.53
C MET A 134 -3.62 -2.17 6.22
N ASN A 135 -3.97 -1.10 5.50
CA ASN A 135 -4.43 -1.21 4.12
C ASN A 135 -3.79 -0.17 3.20
N ASP A 136 -4.56 0.79 2.70
CA ASP A 136 -4.18 1.65 1.58
C ASP A 136 -2.86 2.40 1.82
N PRO A 137 -1.95 2.45 0.83
CA PRO A 137 -0.82 3.38 0.84
C PRO A 137 -1.31 4.83 0.72
N ASN A 138 -0.78 5.72 1.56
CA ASN A 138 -1.21 7.11 1.65
C ASN A 138 -0.03 8.06 1.48
N GLY A 139 -0.26 9.15 0.74
CA GLY A 139 0.70 10.24 0.53
C GLY A 139 2.18 9.85 0.35
N PRO A 140 2.55 8.84 -0.47
CA PRO A 140 3.95 8.51 -0.66
C PRO A 140 4.69 9.67 -1.34
N LEU A 141 5.88 10.02 -0.86
CA LEU A 141 6.66 11.14 -1.40
C LEU A 141 8.15 11.02 -1.06
N PHE A 142 9.00 11.74 -1.79
CA PHE A 142 10.40 11.96 -1.41
C PHE A 142 10.61 13.40 -0.94
N TYR A 143 11.14 13.56 0.27
CA TYR A 143 11.39 14.87 0.87
C TYR A 143 12.70 14.90 1.66
N ARG A 144 13.52 15.92 1.43
CA ARG A 144 14.77 16.19 2.17
C ARG A 144 15.65 14.96 2.40
N GLY A 145 15.75 14.09 1.39
CA GLY A 145 16.60 12.91 1.44
C GLY A 145 15.91 11.63 1.92
N TRP A 146 14.65 11.69 2.36
CA TRP A 146 13.88 10.55 2.84
C TRP A 146 12.70 10.26 1.93
N TYR A 147 12.44 8.97 1.69
CA TYR A 147 11.16 8.50 1.23
C TYR A 147 10.22 8.41 2.42
N HIS A 148 9.07 9.08 2.35
CA HIS A 148 8.02 8.97 3.34
C HIS A 148 6.92 8.06 2.81
N PHE A 149 6.45 7.17 3.68
CA PHE A 149 5.36 6.27 3.41
C PHE A 149 4.35 6.38 4.55
N PHE A 150 3.11 6.71 4.19
CA PHE A 150 1.98 6.69 5.10
C PHE A 150 1.02 5.58 4.67
N TYR A 151 0.18 5.13 5.59
CA TYR A 151 -0.74 4.03 5.33
C TYR A 151 -1.91 4.07 6.28
N GLN A 152 -3.09 3.64 5.81
CA GLN A 152 -4.21 3.40 6.70
C GLN A 152 -3.84 2.32 7.73
N TYR A 153 -4.07 2.60 9.00
CA TYR A 153 -3.68 1.78 10.13
C TYR A 153 -4.79 1.73 11.18
N ASN A 154 -5.02 0.56 11.78
CA ASN A 154 -5.84 0.44 12.99
C ASN A 154 -4.93 0.27 14.22
N PRO A 155 -4.85 1.25 15.15
CA PRO A 155 -4.05 1.12 16.37
C PRO A 155 -4.58 0.07 17.37
N ASN A 156 -5.84 -0.35 17.22
CA ASN A 156 -6.58 -1.12 18.21
C ASN A 156 -6.83 -2.59 17.80
N GLY A 157 -6.57 -2.99 16.56
CA GLY A 157 -6.85 -4.36 16.15
C GLY A 157 -6.32 -4.79 14.78
N ALA A 158 -6.32 -6.10 14.55
CA ALA A 158 -5.93 -6.72 13.28
C ALA A 158 -7.08 -6.79 12.26
N VAL A 159 -8.10 -5.93 12.41
CA VAL A 159 -9.25 -5.80 11.50
C VAL A 159 -9.44 -4.33 11.13
N TRP A 160 -10.18 -4.06 10.06
CA TRP A 160 -10.47 -2.69 9.66
C TRP A 160 -11.34 -1.96 10.71
N GLY A 161 -10.99 -0.72 11.04
CA GLY A 161 -11.64 0.12 12.05
C GLY A 161 -10.68 1.17 12.61
N ASP A 162 -11.20 2.22 13.26
CA ASP A 162 -10.41 3.28 13.91
C ASP A 162 -9.24 3.80 13.06
N ILE A 163 -9.51 4.02 11.77
CA ILE A 163 -8.46 4.25 10.78
C ILE A 163 -7.75 5.60 11.01
N VAL A 164 -6.43 5.51 11.12
CA VAL A 164 -5.47 6.62 11.21
C VAL A 164 -4.38 6.46 10.15
N TRP A 165 -3.51 7.45 9.99
CA TRP A 165 -2.31 7.31 9.16
C TRP A 165 -1.10 6.91 10.00
N GLY A 166 -0.63 5.68 9.79
CA GLY A 166 0.71 5.28 10.19
C GLY A 166 1.77 5.99 9.33
N HIS A 167 3.01 6.05 9.82
CA HIS A 167 4.10 6.76 9.15
C HIS A 167 5.41 6.00 9.29
N ALA A 168 6.11 5.83 8.18
CA ALA A 168 7.47 5.32 8.15
C ALA A 168 8.33 6.10 7.14
N VAL A 169 9.63 6.07 7.34
CA VAL A 169 10.61 6.67 6.42
C VAL A 169 11.70 5.68 6.03
N SER A 170 12.26 5.87 4.84
CA SER A 170 13.38 5.09 4.32
C SER A 170 14.33 5.95 3.50
N ARG A 171 15.60 5.54 3.39
CA ARG A 171 16.56 6.13 2.44
C ARG A 171 16.60 5.40 1.09
N ASP A 172 16.01 4.21 1.01
CA ASP A 172 16.18 3.30 -0.12
C ASP A 172 14.91 2.53 -0.50
N LEU A 173 13.75 2.91 0.05
CA LEU A 173 12.45 2.25 -0.14
C LEU A 173 12.38 0.80 0.39
N ILE A 174 13.42 0.31 1.08
CA ILE A 174 13.53 -1.08 1.55
C ILE A 174 13.71 -1.14 3.06
N HIS A 175 14.65 -0.37 3.61
CA HIS A 175 14.92 -0.34 5.04
C HIS A 175 14.12 0.79 5.69
N TRP A 176 13.06 0.42 6.42
CA TRP A 176 12.09 1.35 6.98
C TRP A 176 12.31 1.59 8.48
N LEU A 177 12.11 2.84 8.88
CA LEU A 177 12.00 3.26 10.28
C LEU A 177 10.55 3.66 10.54
N HIS A 178 9.89 2.98 11.46
CA HIS A 178 8.55 3.37 11.91
C HIS A 178 8.64 4.65 12.76
N LEU A 179 7.73 5.58 12.48
CA LEU A 179 7.59 6.85 13.17
C LEU A 179 6.24 6.90 13.90
N PRO A 180 6.00 7.90 14.77
CA PRO A 180 4.70 8.12 15.37
C PRO A 180 3.58 8.27 14.31
N LEU A 181 2.33 8.06 14.72
CA LEU A 181 1.17 8.29 13.86
C LEU A 181 1.17 9.72 13.33
N ALA A 182 0.94 9.90 12.03
CA ALA A 182 0.97 11.22 11.40
C ALA A 182 -0.35 11.97 11.53
N MET A 183 -1.48 11.28 11.34
CA MET A 183 -2.82 11.86 11.42
C MET A 183 -3.77 10.88 12.12
N VAL A 184 -4.47 11.34 13.15
CA VAL A 184 -5.42 10.56 13.95
C VAL A 184 -6.84 11.12 13.83
N ALA A 185 -7.88 10.34 14.13
CA ALA A 185 -9.26 10.83 14.15
C ALA A 185 -9.52 11.65 15.43
N ASP A 186 -9.50 12.98 15.31
CA ASP A 186 -9.58 13.90 16.46
C ASP A 186 -10.39 15.18 16.20
N GLN A 187 -11.04 15.28 15.03
CA GLN A 187 -11.93 16.39 14.67
C GLN A 187 -13.26 15.85 14.16
N TRP A 188 -14.33 16.66 14.26
CA TRP A 188 -15.68 16.25 13.84
C TRP A 188 -15.75 15.80 12.37
N TYR A 189 -14.90 16.37 11.51
CA TYR A 189 -14.87 16.09 10.07
C TYR A 189 -14.13 14.78 9.71
N ASP A 190 -13.45 14.16 10.67
CA ASP A 190 -12.76 12.88 10.52
C ASP A 190 -12.92 11.94 11.73
N GLU A 191 -13.97 12.15 12.53
CA GLU A 191 -14.24 11.44 13.78
C GLU A 191 -14.33 9.92 13.58
N ASN A 192 -14.90 9.49 12.46
CA ASN A 192 -15.03 8.07 12.10
C ASN A 192 -13.83 7.54 11.30
N GLY A 193 -12.77 8.33 11.11
CA GLY A 193 -11.51 7.89 10.52
C GLY A 193 -10.88 8.89 9.55
N VAL A 194 -9.54 8.82 9.49
CA VAL A 194 -8.66 9.54 8.55
C VAL A 194 -8.31 8.58 7.41
N TRP A 195 -9.08 8.60 6.34
CA TRP A 195 -8.96 7.66 5.21
C TRP A 195 -7.93 8.13 4.17
N THR A 196 -7.91 7.44 3.03
CA THR A 196 -6.89 7.60 2.00
C THR A 196 -6.78 9.01 1.44
N GLY A 197 -5.55 9.37 1.13
CA GLY A 197 -5.17 10.66 0.61
C GLY A 197 -3.82 10.64 -0.08
N SER A 198 -3.44 11.79 -0.59
CA SER A 198 -2.25 11.96 -1.41
C SER A 198 -1.50 13.22 -1.02
N ALA A 199 -0.19 13.22 -1.27
CA ALA A 199 0.67 14.35 -1.02
C ALA A 199 0.97 15.09 -2.32
N THR A 200 1.09 16.41 -2.24
CA THR A 200 1.63 17.26 -3.27
C THR A 200 2.77 18.09 -2.68
N VAL A 201 3.90 18.11 -3.38
CA VAL A 201 5.02 19.00 -3.06
C VAL A 201 4.90 20.24 -3.95
N LEU A 202 4.84 21.41 -3.33
CA LEU A 202 4.70 22.69 -4.01
C LEU A 202 6.06 23.22 -4.52
N PRO A 203 6.08 24.14 -5.50
CA PRO A 203 7.31 24.73 -6.02
C PRO A 203 8.19 25.42 -4.98
N ASP A 204 7.59 25.93 -3.89
CA ASP A 204 8.32 26.54 -2.77
C ASP A 204 8.86 25.51 -1.75
N GLY A 205 8.67 24.21 -2.02
CA GLY A 205 9.11 23.11 -1.16
C GLY A 205 8.16 22.80 0.00
N LYS A 206 7.00 23.46 0.08
CA LYS A 206 5.96 23.09 1.04
C LYS A 206 5.26 21.80 0.64
N ILE A 207 4.69 21.11 1.62
CA ILE A 207 3.93 19.89 1.42
C ILE A 207 2.50 20.13 1.85
N VAL A 208 1.57 19.72 1.00
CA VAL A 208 0.15 19.64 1.32
C VAL A 208 -0.31 18.20 1.19
N MET A 209 -1.08 17.74 2.17
CA MET A 209 -1.76 16.45 2.15
C MET A 209 -3.25 16.69 2.06
N LEU A 210 -3.86 16.13 1.04
CA LEU A 210 -5.32 16.06 0.93
C LEU A 210 -5.74 14.63 1.25
N TYR A 211 -6.71 14.46 2.15
CA TYR A 211 -7.21 13.16 2.59
C TYR A 211 -8.72 13.16 2.77
N THR A 212 -9.32 11.98 2.75
CA THR A 212 -10.75 11.84 3.06
C THR A 212 -10.96 11.65 4.56
N GLY A 213 -11.76 12.49 5.20
CA GLY A 213 -12.29 12.23 6.53
C GLY A 213 -13.69 11.64 6.49
N SER A 214 -13.97 10.72 7.40
CA SER A 214 -15.33 10.26 7.67
C SER A 214 -15.90 11.04 8.86
N THR A 215 -16.87 11.92 8.60
CA THR A 215 -17.57 12.68 9.64
C THR A 215 -18.33 11.76 10.61
N ASN A 216 -18.81 12.29 11.73
CA ASN A 216 -19.69 11.59 12.67
C ASN A 216 -20.99 11.05 12.03
N GLU A 217 -21.55 11.70 11.00
CA GLU A 217 -22.67 11.14 10.20
C GLU A 217 -22.23 10.18 9.08
N SER A 218 -20.95 9.79 9.04
CA SER A 218 -20.35 8.96 8.00
C SER A 218 -20.42 9.58 6.59
N VAL A 219 -20.44 10.91 6.51
CA VAL A 219 -20.23 11.66 5.25
C VAL A 219 -18.73 11.71 4.97
N GLN A 220 -18.35 11.41 3.74
CA GLN A 220 -16.98 11.51 3.26
C GLN A 220 -16.69 12.93 2.78
N VAL A 221 -15.70 13.58 3.39
CA VAL A 221 -15.30 14.97 3.10
C VAL A 221 -13.79 15.04 2.90
N GLN A 222 -13.29 16.02 2.14
CA GLN A 222 -11.87 16.17 1.88
C GLN A 222 -11.27 17.21 2.82
N ASN A 223 -10.14 16.86 3.43
CA ASN A 223 -9.48 17.62 4.47
C ASN A 223 -8.02 17.87 4.10
N LEU A 224 -7.53 19.05 4.46
CA LEU A 224 -6.16 19.49 4.25
C LEU A 224 -5.34 19.32 5.54
N ALA A 225 -4.13 18.78 5.40
CA ALA A 225 -3.09 18.80 6.42
C ALA A 225 -1.74 19.18 5.81
N TYR A 226 -0.82 19.67 6.65
CA TYR A 226 0.54 20.03 6.25
C TYR A 226 1.52 19.81 7.42
N PRO A 227 2.83 19.65 7.16
CA PRO A 227 3.82 19.52 8.22
C PRO A 227 3.83 20.73 9.14
N ALA A 228 3.92 20.48 10.46
CA ALA A 228 4.09 21.53 11.46
C ALA A 228 5.43 22.26 11.28
N ASP A 229 6.47 21.53 10.86
CA ASP A 229 7.77 22.07 10.49
C ASP A 229 8.23 21.45 9.17
N HIS A 230 8.35 22.28 8.13
CA HIS A 230 8.84 21.87 6.81
C HIS A 230 10.36 21.68 6.78
N ASN A 231 11.09 22.08 7.83
CA ASN A 231 12.53 21.85 7.94
C ASN A 231 12.86 20.52 8.61
N ASP A 232 11.90 19.89 9.30
CA ASP A 232 12.07 18.54 9.83
C ASP A 232 12.13 17.53 8.68
N PRO A 233 13.27 16.89 8.41
CA PRO A 233 13.39 15.91 7.34
C PRO A 233 12.57 14.64 7.60
N LEU A 234 12.10 14.41 8.83
CA LEU A 234 11.27 13.25 9.20
C LEU A 234 9.78 13.55 9.19
N LEU A 235 9.37 14.83 9.12
CA LEU A 235 7.97 15.26 9.09
C LEU A 235 7.12 14.63 10.21
N LEU A 236 7.60 14.70 11.45
CA LEU A 236 7.01 13.98 12.59
C LEU A 236 5.64 14.50 13.01
N ASN A 237 5.38 15.79 12.82
CA ASN A 237 4.18 16.45 13.30
C ASN A 237 3.42 17.09 12.14
N TRP A 238 2.10 16.91 12.13
CA TRP A 238 1.19 17.41 11.11
C TRP A 238 0.13 18.30 11.74
N ILE A 239 -0.25 19.36 11.02
CA ILE A 239 -1.31 20.28 11.39
C ILE A 239 -2.45 20.09 10.39
N LYS A 240 -3.65 19.82 10.91
CA LYS A 240 -4.87 19.86 10.10
C LYS A 240 -5.33 21.31 9.95
N TYR A 241 -5.71 21.70 8.74
CA TYR A 241 -6.23 23.04 8.48
C TYR A 241 -7.50 23.30 9.29
N SER A 242 -7.53 24.43 10.01
CA SER A 242 -8.65 24.77 10.91
C SER A 242 -9.97 25.02 10.19
N GLY A 243 -9.94 25.27 8.87
CA GLY A 243 -11.13 25.45 8.04
C GLY A 243 -11.62 24.17 7.37
N ASN A 244 -11.11 22.99 7.76
CA ASN A 244 -11.59 21.72 7.23
C ASN A 244 -13.09 21.47 7.56
N PRO A 245 -13.81 20.77 6.68
CA PRO A 245 -13.36 20.21 5.39
C PRO A 245 -13.25 21.27 4.28
N VAL A 246 -12.28 21.08 3.38
CA VAL A 246 -12.04 21.97 2.22
C VAL A 246 -12.89 21.61 1.00
N ILE A 247 -13.37 20.35 0.90
CA ILE A 247 -14.29 19.92 -0.16
C ILE A 247 -15.34 18.98 0.44
N VAL A 248 -16.61 19.18 0.10
CA VAL A 248 -17.74 18.33 0.49
C VAL A 248 -18.34 17.63 -0.73
N PRO A 249 -19.11 16.54 -0.58
CA PRO A 249 -19.78 15.89 -1.70
C PRO A 249 -20.65 16.88 -2.47
N PRO A 250 -20.49 17.01 -3.81
CA PRO A 250 -21.30 17.92 -4.60
C PRO A 250 -22.73 17.37 -4.79
N PRO A 251 -23.70 18.21 -5.21
CA PRO A 251 -25.05 17.74 -5.53
C PRO A 251 -25.05 16.59 -6.55
N GLY A 252 -25.82 15.53 -6.26
CA GLY A 252 -25.90 14.34 -7.10
C GLY A 252 -24.88 13.25 -6.77
N VAL A 253 -23.89 13.53 -5.91
CA VAL A 253 -22.96 12.53 -5.37
C VAL A 253 -23.42 12.10 -3.97
N GLY A 254 -23.42 10.79 -3.71
CA GLY A 254 -23.80 10.26 -2.42
C GLY A 254 -22.79 10.60 -1.32
N ALA A 255 -23.27 10.78 -0.09
CA ALA A 255 -22.43 11.08 1.07
C ALA A 255 -21.32 10.05 1.35
N LYS A 256 -21.47 8.82 0.85
CA LYS A 256 -20.51 7.70 1.01
C LYS A 256 -19.81 7.31 -0.30
N ASP A 257 -19.90 8.15 -1.33
CA ASP A 257 -19.40 7.90 -2.68
C ASP A 257 -18.46 9.02 -3.13
N PHE A 258 -17.64 9.58 -2.24
CA PHE A 258 -16.77 10.72 -2.53
C PHE A 258 -15.45 10.69 -1.73
N ARG A 259 -14.40 10.06 -2.29
CA ARG A 259 -13.17 9.81 -1.54
C ARG A 259 -11.91 9.66 -2.40
N ASP A 260 -10.80 9.62 -1.69
CA ASP A 260 -9.45 9.31 -2.16
C ASP A 260 -8.88 10.35 -3.14
N PRO A 261 -8.68 11.59 -2.68
CA PRO A 261 -8.13 12.66 -3.52
C PRO A 261 -6.72 12.31 -4.01
N THR A 262 -6.43 12.66 -5.27
CA THR A 262 -5.14 12.40 -5.90
C THR A 262 -4.06 13.41 -5.50
N THR A 263 -2.81 13.10 -5.84
CA THR A 263 -1.78 14.13 -5.95
C THR A 263 -2.24 15.16 -6.99
N ALA A 264 -2.10 16.44 -6.66
CA ALA A 264 -2.43 17.54 -7.56
C ALA A 264 -1.37 17.72 -8.67
N TRP A 265 -1.80 18.23 -9.82
CA TRP A 265 -0.93 18.66 -10.92
C TRP A 265 -1.18 20.12 -11.26
N LEU A 266 -0.14 20.82 -11.71
CA LEU A 266 -0.24 22.20 -12.16
C LEU A 266 -0.68 22.25 -13.63
N THR A 267 -1.75 22.98 -13.91
CA THR A 267 -2.28 23.20 -15.26
C THR A 267 -1.50 24.27 -16.01
N SER A 268 -1.64 24.34 -17.34
CA SER A 268 -1.04 25.38 -18.18
C SER A 268 -1.57 26.79 -17.89
N GLU A 269 -2.71 26.89 -17.22
CA GLU A 269 -3.31 28.16 -16.76
C GLU A 269 -2.76 28.60 -15.39
N GLY A 270 -1.86 27.82 -14.76
CA GLY A 270 -1.25 28.15 -13.48
C GLY A 270 -2.09 27.79 -12.25
N LYS A 271 -3.22 27.09 -12.44
CA LYS A 271 -4.04 26.53 -11.36
C LYS A 271 -3.63 25.09 -11.03
N TRP A 272 -3.72 24.71 -9.76
CA TRP A 272 -3.60 23.32 -9.36
C TRP A 272 -4.90 22.59 -9.59
N ARG A 273 -4.80 21.31 -9.98
CA ARG A 273 -5.94 20.45 -10.23
C ARG A 273 -5.78 19.13 -9.51
N ILE A 274 -6.87 18.61 -8.97
CA ILE A 274 -6.97 17.27 -8.38
C ILE A 274 -8.12 16.50 -9.01
N THR A 275 -8.13 15.19 -8.81
CA THR A 275 -9.33 14.38 -9.05
C THR A 275 -9.74 13.59 -7.81
N ILE A 276 -11.02 13.27 -7.70
CA ILE A 276 -11.62 12.51 -6.59
C ILE A 276 -12.52 11.42 -7.17
N GLY A 277 -12.36 10.20 -6.67
CA GLY A 277 -13.15 9.05 -7.09
C GLY A 277 -14.59 9.13 -6.60
N SER A 278 -15.53 8.80 -7.47
CA SER A 278 -16.96 8.79 -7.18
C SER A 278 -17.74 7.86 -8.11
N LYS A 279 -19.07 7.87 -7.99
CA LYS A 279 -19.98 7.24 -8.95
C LYS A 279 -21.27 8.04 -9.07
N VAL A 280 -21.92 7.92 -10.23
CA VAL A 280 -23.32 8.26 -10.42
C VAL A 280 -24.04 7.00 -10.87
N ASN A 281 -24.99 6.52 -10.05
CA ASN A 281 -25.61 5.21 -10.21
C ASN A 281 -24.55 4.08 -10.25
N ARG A 282 -24.40 3.41 -11.39
CA ARG A 282 -23.41 2.34 -11.63
C ARG A 282 -22.21 2.82 -12.47
N THR A 283 -22.19 4.09 -12.86
CA THR A 283 -21.10 4.68 -13.65
C THR A 283 -20.07 5.26 -12.70
N GLY A 284 -18.86 4.70 -12.70
CA GLY A 284 -17.74 5.27 -11.97
C GLY A 284 -17.22 6.52 -12.66
N ILE A 285 -16.86 7.52 -11.87
CA ILE A 285 -16.44 8.84 -12.36
C ILE A 285 -15.24 9.37 -11.56
N ALA A 286 -14.51 10.29 -12.19
CA ALA A 286 -13.41 11.03 -11.58
C ALA A 286 -13.70 12.53 -11.63
N LEU A 287 -14.09 13.12 -10.50
CA LEU A 287 -14.50 14.53 -10.37
C LEU A 287 -13.29 15.46 -10.34
N ILE A 288 -13.30 16.55 -11.09
CA ILE A 288 -12.18 17.51 -11.13
C ILE A 288 -12.47 18.73 -10.25
N TYR A 289 -11.47 19.12 -9.47
CA TYR A 289 -11.46 20.37 -8.73
C TYR A 289 -10.17 21.15 -9.01
N ASP A 290 -10.32 22.47 -9.17
CA ASP A 290 -9.23 23.41 -9.33
C ASP A 290 -9.02 24.21 -8.04
N THR A 291 -7.77 24.61 -7.76
CA THR A 291 -7.40 25.46 -6.63
C THR A 291 -6.16 26.29 -6.97
N GLU A 292 -6.04 27.47 -6.36
CA GLU A 292 -4.84 28.30 -6.44
C GLU A 292 -4.03 28.28 -5.13
N ASP A 293 -4.67 27.91 -4.02
CA ASP A 293 -4.13 28.04 -2.65
C ASP A 293 -4.23 26.77 -1.80
N PHE A 294 -4.80 25.68 -2.35
CA PHE A 294 -5.10 24.42 -1.66
C PHE A 294 -6.09 24.53 -0.50
N ILE A 295 -6.73 25.69 -0.33
CA ILE A 295 -7.75 25.95 0.69
C ILE A 295 -9.12 26.06 0.03
N ASN A 296 -9.20 26.81 -1.07
CA ASN A 296 -10.41 27.04 -1.82
C ASN A 296 -10.38 26.18 -3.09
N TYR A 297 -11.35 25.27 -3.19
CA TYR A 297 -11.50 24.37 -4.33
C TYR A 297 -12.78 24.65 -5.08
N GLU A 298 -12.68 24.78 -6.39
CA GLU A 298 -13.82 24.98 -7.28
C GLU A 298 -14.02 23.74 -8.14
N PHE A 299 -15.25 23.24 -8.20
CA PHE A 299 -15.58 22.18 -9.15
C PHE A 299 -15.41 22.72 -10.57
N ALA A 300 -14.59 22.06 -11.39
CA ALA A 300 -14.23 22.55 -12.73
C ALA A 300 -15.39 22.50 -13.75
N GLY A 301 -16.61 22.12 -13.35
CA GLY A 301 -17.77 22.01 -14.22
C GLY A 301 -17.78 20.77 -15.11
N GLN A 302 -16.76 19.91 -14.99
CA GLN A 302 -16.54 18.73 -15.81
C GLN A 302 -15.85 17.62 -15.02
N ILE A 303 -15.81 16.42 -15.60
CA ILE A 303 -15.13 15.25 -15.03
C ILE A 303 -13.94 14.86 -15.90
N LEU A 304 -12.95 14.22 -15.27
CA LEU A 304 -11.77 13.72 -15.95
C LEU A 304 -12.15 12.61 -16.92
N HIS A 305 -12.92 11.64 -16.42
CA HIS A 305 -13.41 10.50 -17.20
C HIS A 305 -14.57 9.79 -16.48
N ALA A 306 -15.31 8.95 -17.22
CA ALA A 306 -16.37 8.10 -16.71
C ALA A 306 -16.50 6.80 -17.50
N VAL A 307 -16.73 5.68 -16.81
CA VAL A 307 -16.98 4.39 -17.47
C VAL A 307 -18.23 3.72 -16.86
N PRO A 308 -19.27 3.44 -17.68
CA PRO A 308 -20.49 2.78 -17.21
C PRO A 308 -20.23 1.42 -16.57
N SER A 309 -21.11 1.02 -15.65
CA SER A 309 -21.14 -0.32 -15.04
C SER A 309 -19.92 -0.73 -14.21
N THR A 310 -18.98 0.18 -13.94
CA THR A 310 -17.78 -0.08 -13.13
C THR A 310 -18.01 0.10 -11.62
N GLY A 311 -19.09 0.77 -11.22
CA GLY A 311 -19.40 1.01 -9.81
C GLY A 311 -18.58 2.16 -9.20
N MET A 312 -18.27 2.08 -7.92
CA MET A 312 -17.48 3.11 -7.22
C MET A 312 -16.01 3.05 -7.65
N TRP A 313 -15.47 4.20 -8.06
CA TRP A 313 -14.03 4.38 -8.24
C TRP A 313 -13.41 4.86 -6.94
N GLU A 314 -12.55 4.02 -6.38
CA GLU A 314 -11.69 4.33 -5.24
C GLU A 314 -10.27 4.61 -5.74
N CYS A 315 -9.47 5.28 -4.90
CA CYS A 315 -8.04 5.47 -5.10
C CYS A 315 -7.66 5.78 -6.55
N VAL A 316 -8.34 6.77 -7.14
CA VAL A 316 -8.01 7.25 -8.48
C VAL A 316 -6.54 7.70 -8.45
N ASP A 317 -5.81 7.43 -9.52
CA ASP A 317 -4.47 7.99 -9.73
C ASP A 317 -4.38 8.50 -11.17
N PHE A 318 -3.79 9.68 -11.33
CA PHE A 318 -3.68 10.36 -12.62
C PHE A 318 -2.28 10.93 -12.76
N TYR A 319 -1.55 10.44 -13.76
CA TYR A 319 -0.15 10.83 -13.92
C TYR A 319 0.35 10.68 -15.36
N PRO A 320 1.39 11.45 -15.74
CA PRO A 320 2.02 11.34 -17.04
C PRO A 320 3.06 10.22 -17.11
N VAL A 321 3.24 9.68 -18.31
CA VAL A 321 4.31 8.76 -18.70
C VAL A 321 4.93 9.25 -20.02
N SER A 322 6.25 9.09 -20.15
CA SER A 322 6.94 9.43 -21.39
C SER A 322 6.67 8.38 -22.46
N ASN A 323 6.38 8.84 -23.68
CA ASN A 323 6.19 7.98 -24.84
C ASN A 323 7.49 7.69 -25.61
N THR A 324 8.60 8.35 -25.23
CA THR A 324 9.87 8.29 -25.97
C THR A 324 11.05 7.85 -25.13
N THR A 325 10.95 7.97 -23.79
CA THR A 325 12.06 7.72 -22.87
C THR A 325 11.65 6.84 -21.69
N GLU A 326 12.58 6.04 -21.19
CA GLU A 326 12.38 5.15 -20.03
C GLU A 326 12.64 5.88 -18.69
N ILE A 327 12.07 7.09 -18.52
CA ILE A 327 12.13 7.85 -17.26
C ILE A 327 10.72 8.13 -16.73
N GLY A 328 10.61 8.28 -15.41
CA GLY A 328 9.41 8.81 -14.79
C GLY A 328 9.27 10.30 -15.03
N LEU A 329 8.03 10.79 -15.04
CA LEU A 329 7.70 12.19 -15.21
C LEU A 329 7.06 12.76 -13.93
N ASP A 330 7.38 14.01 -13.64
CA ASP A 330 6.65 14.81 -12.64
C ASP A 330 5.17 14.85 -12.99
N THR A 331 4.29 14.83 -12.00
CA THR A 331 2.83 14.76 -12.19
C THR A 331 2.27 15.93 -13.02
N SER A 332 2.94 17.07 -13.06
CA SER A 332 2.57 18.24 -13.88
C SER A 332 3.15 18.23 -15.30
N SER A 333 3.89 17.18 -15.68
CA SER A 333 4.50 17.10 -17.01
C SER A 333 3.43 16.92 -18.09
N SER A 334 3.51 17.72 -19.15
CA SER A 334 2.64 17.63 -20.33
C SER A 334 3.44 17.94 -21.60
N GLY A 335 2.95 17.50 -22.76
CA GLY A 335 3.60 17.75 -24.04
C GLY A 335 3.28 16.71 -25.11
N PRO A 336 3.81 16.86 -26.33
CA PRO A 336 3.53 15.96 -27.45
C PRO A 336 4.06 14.54 -27.23
N ASP A 337 5.13 14.38 -26.44
CA ASP A 337 5.75 13.09 -26.12
C ASP A 337 5.25 12.50 -24.80
N VAL A 338 4.14 13.02 -24.26
CA VAL A 338 3.58 12.61 -22.98
C VAL A 338 2.21 11.96 -23.17
N LYS A 339 2.05 10.76 -22.62
CA LYS A 339 0.75 10.11 -22.41
C LYS A 339 0.36 10.21 -20.95
N HIS A 340 -0.92 10.05 -20.67
CA HIS A 340 -1.44 10.07 -19.30
C HIS A 340 -2.12 8.77 -18.96
N VAL A 341 -1.88 8.29 -17.75
CA VAL A 341 -2.50 7.09 -17.19
C VAL A 341 -3.61 7.54 -16.25
N VAL A 342 -4.81 6.98 -16.43
CA VAL A 342 -5.87 7.00 -15.43
C VAL A 342 -5.92 5.61 -14.81
N LYS A 343 -5.79 5.53 -13.49
CA LYS A 343 -5.96 4.31 -12.71
C LYS A 343 -7.10 4.47 -11.72
N VAL A 344 -7.83 3.40 -11.47
CA VAL A 344 -8.89 3.30 -10.46
C VAL A 344 -8.78 1.98 -9.70
N SER A 345 -9.15 1.99 -8.42
CA SER A 345 -9.45 0.81 -7.63
C SER A 345 -10.97 0.59 -7.68
N LEU A 346 -11.43 -0.53 -8.23
CA LEU A 346 -12.88 -0.80 -8.31
C LEU A 346 -13.38 -1.41 -7.00
N ASP A 347 -14.28 -0.73 -6.29
CA ASP A 347 -14.85 -1.20 -5.02
C ASP A 347 -15.57 -2.56 -5.16
N ASP A 348 -16.21 -2.76 -6.31
CA ASP A 348 -17.02 -3.96 -6.57
C ASP A 348 -16.19 -5.22 -6.83
N THR A 349 -15.01 -5.07 -7.44
CA THR A 349 -14.21 -6.22 -7.88
C THR A 349 -12.92 -6.40 -7.11
N ARG A 350 -12.52 -5.41 -6.29
CA ARG A 350 -11.26 -5.41 -5.53
C ARG A 350 -10.02 -5.58 -6.40
N HIS A 351 -10.03 -4.95 -7.57
CA HIS A 351 -8.87 -4.88 -8.46
C HIS A 351 -8.56 -3.46 -8.90
N ASP A 352 -7.28 -3.24 -9.18
CA ASP A 352 -6.76 -1.99 -9.72
C ASP A 352 -6.61 -2.09 -11.24
N HIS A 353 -7.36 -1.25 -11.94
CA HIS A 353 -7.33 -1.14 -13.39
C HIS A 353 -6.72 0.19 -13.81
N TYR A 354 -6.01 0.19 -14.93
CA TYR A 354 -5.52 1.42 -15.55
C TYR A 354 -5.79 1.40 -17.05
N ALA A 355 -5.82 2.59 -17.64
CA ALA A 355 -5.79 2.78 -19.08
C ALA A 355 -4.84 3.93 -19.44
N ILE A 356 -4.29 3.86 -20.65
CA ILE A 356 -3.38 4.86 -21.21
C ILE A 356 -4.16 5.71 -22.20
N GLY A 357 -3.90 7.00 -22.20
CA GLY A 357 -4.65 7.93 -23.02
C GLY A 357 -3.99 9.31 -23.11
N THR A 358 -4.77 10.24 -23.64
CA THR A 358 -4.35 11.62 -23.88
C THR A 358 -5.18 12.57 -23.03
N TYR A 359 -4.51 13.46 -22.31
CA TYR A 359 -5.15 14.47 -21.48
C TYR A 359 -5.21 15.81 -22.21
N ASN A 360 -6.39 16.43 -22.24
CA ASN A 360 -6.55 17.79 -22.71
C ASN A 360 -6.68 18.73 -21.52
N ASP A 361 -5.60 19.42 -21.19
CA ASP A 361 -5.53 20.32 -20.03
C ASP A 361 -6.58 21.44 -20.07
N LYS A 362 -6.89 21.97 -21.27
CA LYS A 362 -7.88 23.05 -21.46
C LYS A 362 -9.31 22.61 -21.17
N THR A 363 -9.67 21.40 -21.58
CA THR A 363 -11.02 20.86 -21.35
C THR A 363 -11.09 19.94 -20.14
N GLY A 364 -9.97 19.73 -19.44
CA GLY A 364 -9.85 18.81 -18.30
C GLY A 364 -10.21 17.35 -18.59
N ASN A 365 -10.55 16.97 -19.83
CA ASN A 365 -10.95 15.60 -20.14
C ASN A 365 -9.74 14.75 -20.50
N TRP A 366 -9.79 13.50 -20.09
CA TRP A 366 -8.88 12.46 -20.54
C TRP A 366 -9.60 11.53 -21.52
N TYR A 367 -8.90 11.11 -22.57
CA TYR A 367 -9.43 10.23 -23.60
C TYR A 367 -8.59 8.96 -23.69
N PRO A 368 -9.17 7.76 -23.51
CA PRO A 368 -8.42 6.51 -23.62
C PRO A 368 -7.90 6.33 -25.05
N ASP A 369 -6.69 5.81 -25.19
CA ASP A 369 -6.14 5.44 -26.51
C ASP A 369 -6.92 4.26 -27.13
N ASN A 370 -7.52 3.40 -26.30
CA ASN A 370 -8.43 2.34 -26.72
C ASN A 370 -9.61 2.21 -25.75
N SER A 371 -10.81 2.57 -26.20
CA SER A 371 -12.04 2.52 -25.41
C SER A 371 -12.56 1.10 -25.12
N GLU A 372 -12.10 0.08 -25.84
CA GLU A 372 -12.48 -1.32 -25.58
C GLU A 372 -11.80 -1.90 -24.32
N ILE A 373 -10.69 -1.31 -23.92
CA ILE A 373 -9.91 -1.67 -22.73
C ILE A 373 -9.75 -0.48 -21.78
N ASP A 374 -10.82 0.31 -21.66
CA ASP A 374 -10.87 1.49 -20.81
C ASP A 374 -10.65 1.15 -19.32
N VAL A 375 -10.41 2.18 -18.51
CA VAL A 375 -10.17 2.04 -17.08
C VAL A 375 -11.35 1.36 -16.39
N GLY A 376 -11.05 0.29 -15.64
CA GLY A 376 -12.04 -0.56 -14.97
C GLY A 376 -12.56 -1.75 -15.79
N ILE A 377 -12.31 -1.79 -17.11
CA ILE A 377 -12.74 -2.91 -17.98
C ILE A 377 -11.60 -3.53 -18.79
N GLY A 378 -10.41 -2.91 -18.77
CA GLY A 378 -9.22 -3.38 -19.46
C GLY A 378 -8.15 -3.96 -18.53
N ILE A 379 -6.92 -3.46 -18.70
CA ILE A 379 -5.69 -4.00 -18.12
C ILE A 379 -5.60 -3.64 -16.62
N ARG A 380 -4.87 -4.46 -15.85
CA ARG A 380 -4.58 -4.27 -14.43
C ARG A 380 -3.09 -4.07 -14.19
N TYR A 381 -2.72 -3.42 -13.10
CA TYR A 381 -1.32 -3.43 -12.67
C TYR A 381 -0.87 -4.84 -12.28
N ASP A 382 -1.71 -5.55 -11.54
CA ASP A 382 -1.42 -6.89 -11.05
C ASP A 382 -2.70 -7.74 -11.16
N TYR A 383 -2.53 -9.03 -11.42
CA TYR A 383 -3.62 -9.97 -11.59
C TYR A 383 -3.83 -10.85 -10.34
N GLY A 384 -3.04 -10.65 -9.29
CA GLY A 384 -3.22 -11.26 -7.97
C GLY A 384 -3.92 -10.36 -6.97
N VAL A 385 -3.57 -10.52 -5.68
CA VAL A 385 -4.08 -9.69 -4.57
C VAL A 385 -3.31 -8.38 -4.53
N PHE A 386 -3.93 -7.32 -5.06
CA PHE A 386 -3.31 -6.02 -5.24
C PHE A 386 -4.38 -4.93 -5.33
N TYR A 387 -4.35 -3.97 -4.42
CA TYR A 387 -5.41 -2.96 -4.32
C TYR A 387 -4.92 -1.61 -3.81
N ALA A 388 -5.77 -0.59 -3.94
CA ALA A 388 -5.59 0.77 -3.45
C ALA A 388 -4.24 1.40 -3.87
N SER A 389 -3.70 0.99 -5.02
CA SER A 389 -2.35 1.38 -5.42
C SER A 389 -2.24 2.86 -5.72
N LYS A 390 -1.08 3.43 -5.41
CA LYS A 390 -0.81 4.85 -5.54
C LYS A 390 0.63 5.07 -5.97
N THR A 391 0.84 5.99 -6.89
CA THR A 391 2.18 6.35 -7.37
C THR A 391 2.67 7.66 -6.79
N PHE A 392 3.99 7.86 -6.79
CA PHE A 392 4.60 9.16 -6.65
C PHE A 392 5.79 9.31 -7.59
N TYR A 393 6.16 10.55 -7.89
CA TYR A 393 7.38 10.83 -8.64
C TYR A 393 8.57 10.97 -7.69
N ASP A 394 9.60 10.16 -7.92
CA ASP A 394 10.91 10.27 -7.28
C ASP A 394 11.81 11.14 -8.15
N GLN A 395 11.86 12.43 -7.80
CA GLN A 395 12.63 13.45 -8.50
C GLN A 395 14.15 13.23 -8.40
N MET A 396 14.64 12.49 -7.40
CA MET A 396 16.08 12.23 -7.26
C MET A 396 16.60 11.22 -8.26
N ARG A 397 15.75 10.28 -8.65
CA ARG A 397 16.10 9.19 -9.58
C ARG A 397 15.31 9.25 -10.88
N ALA A 398 14.55 10.32 -11.10
CA ALA A 398 13.70 10.54 -12.26
C ALA A 398 12.84 9.31 -12.62
N ARG A 399 12.14 8.75 -11.62
CA ARG A 399 11.32 7.53 -11.77
C ARG A 399 9.98 7.68 -11.08
N ARG A 400 8.94 7.02 -11.60
CA ARG A 400 7.65 6.90 -10.91
C ARG A 400 7.61 5.60 -10.14
N VAL A 401 7.25 5.66 -8.86
CA VAL A 401 7.24 4.51 -7.95
C VAL A 401 5.80 4.21 -7.52
N LEU A 402 5.42 2.94 -7.61
CA LEU A 402 4.10 2.40 -7.30
C LEU A 402 4.12 1.67 -5.96
N TRP A 403 3.16 1.99 -5.10
CA TRP A 403 2.81 1.26 -3.88
C TRP A 403 1.46 0.58 -4.03
N SER A 404 1.22 -0.47 -3.24
CA SER A 404 -0.04 -1.23 -3.27
C SER A 404 -0.27 -2.01 -2.00
N TRP A 405 -1.51 -2.01 -1.54
CA TRP A 405 -1.96 -2.90 -0.48
C TRP A 405 -2.13 -4.33 -1.00
N ILE A 406 -1.58 -5.30 -0.27
CA ILE A 406 -1.80 -6.73 -0.43
C ILE A 406 -2.58 -7.21 0.78
N GLY A 407 -3.86 -7.52 0.57
CA GLY A 407 -4.74 -8.08 1.60
C GLY A 407 -4.38 -9.53 1.96
N GLU A 408 -4.80 -9.95 3.14
CA GLU A 408 -4.64 -11.34 3.58
C GLU A 408 -5.52 -12.30 2.76
N SER A 409 -5.13 -13.56 2.73
CA SER A 409 -5.88 -14.65 2.08
C SER A 409 -6.23 -15.79 3.04
N ASP A 410 -5.89 -15.65 4.32
CA ASP A 410 -6.42 -16.48 5.39
C ASP A 410 -7.72 -15.87 5.96
N SER A 411 -8.18 -16.37 7.11
CA SER A 411 -9.42 -15.90 7.72
C SER A 411 -9.16 -14.74 8.67
N GLU A 412 -10.15 -13.86 8.83
CA GLU A 412 -10.12 -12.79 9.84
C GLU A 412 -9.87 -13.34 11.26
N ALA A 413 -10.36 -14.55 11.58
CA ALA A 413 -10.05 -15.21 12.85
C ALA A 413 -8.55 -15.52 12.99
N ALA A 414 -7.87 -15.90 11.90
CA ALA A 414 -6.42 -16.08 11.89
C ALA A 414 -5.69 -14.74 11.99
N ASP A 415 -6.20 -13.66 11.37
CA ASP A 415 -5.67 -12.29 11.51
C ASP A 415 -5.67 -11.83 12.96
N VAL A 416 -6.81 -12.00 13.65
CA VAL A 416 -6.94 -11.68 15.07
C VAL A 416 -5.99 -12.55 15.90
N MET A 417 -5.83 -13.83 15.57
CA MET A 417 -4.94 -14.76 16.29
C MET A 417 -3.45 -14.42 16.10
N LYS A 418 -3.02 -14.05 14.88
CA LYS A 418 -1.64 -13.64 14.59
C LYS A 418 -1.35 -12.19 15.02
N GLY A 419 -2.39 -11.39 15.23
CA GLY A 419 -2.32 -10.03 15.75
C GLY A 419 -1.90 -8.98 14.72
N TRP A 420 -1.99 -9.29 13.43
CA TRP A 420 -1.71 -8.35 12.33
C TRP A 420 -2.43 -8.81 11.06
N ALA A 421 -2.64 -7.88 10.13
CA ALA A 421 -3.20 -8.19 8.82
C ALA A 421 -2.65 -7.25 7.76
N SER A 422 -2.40 -7.83 6.59
CA SER A 422 -2.00 -7.21 5.33
C SER A 422 -0.56 -6.71 5.26
N LEU A 423 -0.13 -6.48 4.02
CA LEU A 423 1.22 -6.08 3.64
C LEU A 423 1.17 -4.97 2.58
N GLN A 424 2.31 -4.33 2.35
CA GLN A 424 2.53 -3.60 1.09
C GLN A 424 3.37 -4.44 0.13
N GLY A 425 3.07 -4.34 -1.16
CA GLY A 425 3.96 -4.84 -2.20
C GLY A 425 5.30 -4.11 -2.18
N ILE A 426 6.39 -4.78 -2.58
CA ILE A 426 7.66 -4.11 -2.83
C ILE A 426 7.43 -2.99 -3.85
N PRO A 427 7.89 -1.75 -3.58
CA PRO A 427 7.72 -0.64 -4.50
C PRO A 427 8.23 -0.98 -5.90
N ARG A 428 7.48 -0.58 -6.92
CA ARG A 428 7.81 -0.89 -8.32
C ARG A 428 7.98 0.39 -9.13
N THR A 429 8.97 0.45 -10.00
CA THR A 429 9.03 1.48 -11.04
C THR A 429 7.93 1.25 -12.08
N ILE A 430 7.31 2.32 -12.58
CA ILE A 430 6.36 2.27 -13.70
C ILE A 430 6.94 3.03 -14.90
N LEU A 431 6.85 2.42 -16.08
CA LEU A 431 7.17 3.04 -17.37
C LEU A 431 6.14 2.63 -18.42
N LEU A 432 5.96 3.44 -19.47
CA LEU A 432 5.26 2.98 -20.66
C LEU A 432 6.13 1.99 -21.42
N ASP A 433 5.55 0.87 -21.88
CA ASP A 433 6.23 0.01 -22.84
C ASP A 433 6.30 0.71 -24.19
N THR A 434 7.44 1.32 -24.52
CA THR A 434 7.63 2.04 -25.79
C THR A 434 7.64 1.11 -27.01
N LYS A 435 7.73 -0.21 -26.82
CA LYS A 435 7.67 -1.18 -27.92
C LYS A 435 6.25 -1.48 -28.35
N THR A 436 5.31 -1.50 -27.41
CA THR A 436 3.89 -1.79 -27.69
C THR A 436 3.02 -0.54 -27.69
N GLY A 437 3.38 0.46 -26.88
CA GLY A 437 2.61 1.67 -26.62
C GLY A 437 1.28 1.43 -25.89
N SER A 438 1.00 0.20 -25.45
CA SER A 438 -0.34 -0.21 -25.02
C SER A 438 -0.41 -0.79 -23.60
N ASN A 439 0.73 -0.88 -22.91
CA ASN A 439 0.80 -1.36 -21.54
C ASN A 439 1.92 -0.66 -20.76
N LEU A 440 1.83 -0.72 -19.45
CA LEU A 440 2.87 -0.29 -18.54
C LEU A 440 3.79 -1.45 -18.18
N LEU A 441 5.07 -1.15 -18.02
CA LEU A 441 6.09 -2.03 -17.47
C LEU A 441 6.26 -1.73 -16.00
N GLN A 442 6.25 -2.78 -15.17
CA GLN A 442 6.54 -2.71 -13.75
C GLN A 442 7.77 -3.53 -13.44
N TRP A 443 8.62 -3.00 -12.57
CA TRP A 443 9.76 -3.73 -12.04
C TRP A 443 10.03 -3.32 -10.59
N PRO A 444 10.35 -4.24 -9.67
CA PRO A 444 10.76 -3.85 -8.31
C PRO A 444 11.89 -2.82 -8.35
N VAL A 445 11.84 -1.83 -7.46
CA VAL A 445 12.91 -0.84 -7.33
C VAL A 445 14.27 -1.53 -7.14
N GLU A 446 15.30 -1.04 -7.82
CA GLU A 446 16.63 -1.66 -7.85
C GLU A 446 17.27 -1.83 -6.45
N GLU A 447 16.84 -1.04 -5.48
CA GLU A 447 17.32 -1.12 -4.10
C GLU A 447 17.05 -2.49 -3.46
N VAL A 448 16.00 -3.20 -3.88
CA VAL A 448 15.71 -4.56 -3.40
C VAL A 448 16.84 -5.55 -3.74
N GLU A 449 17.62 -5.27 -4.78
CA GLU A 449 18.72 -6.14 -5.20
C GLU A 449 19.83 -6.21 -4.15
N LYS A 450 19.95 -5.19 -3.28
CA LYS A 450 20.91 -5.16 -2.17
C LYS A 450 20.65 -6.24 -1.12
N LEU A 451 19.43 -6.80 -1.07
CA LEU A 451 19.08 -7.90 -0.18
C LEU A 451 19.58 -9.27 -0.69
N ARG A 452 20.06 -9.37 -1.94
CA ARG A 452 20.52 -10.64 -2.52
C ARG A 452 21.87 -11.06 -1.91
N LEU A 453 21.86 -12.13 -1.13
CA LEU A 453 23.08 -12.65 -0.47
C LEU A 453 23.89 -13.59 -1.36
N ARG A 454 23.20 -14.48 -2.10
CA ARG A 454 23.81 -15.53 -2.93
C ARG A 454 23.04 -15.65 -4.23
N SER A 455 23.72 -16.13 -5.29
CA SER A 455 23.09 -16.42 -6.57
C SER A 455 23.49 -17.79 -7.08
N GLN A 456 22.53 -18.53 -7.62
CA GLN A 456 22.74 -19.81 -8.29
C GLN A 456 22.13 -19.74 -9.68
N LYS A 457 22.89 -20.15 -10.71
CA LYS A 457 22.48 -20.07 -12.10
C LYS A 457 22.36 -21.45 -12.72
N PHE A 458 21.14 -21.85 -13.04
CA PHE A 458 20.86 -23.09 -13.76
C PHE A 458 20.74 -22.80 -15.27
N LYS A 459 21.72 -23.24 -16.06
CA LYS A 459 21.75 -22.99 -17.52
C LYS A 459 21.23 -24.20 -18.29
N LYS A 460 20.44 -23.94 -19.33
CA LYS A 460 19.94 -24.95 -20.29
C LYS A 460 19.24 -26.15 -19.61
N VAL A 461 18.45 -25.87 -18.57
CA VAL A 461 17.63 -26.89 -17.89
C VAL A 461 16.58 -27.43 -18.87
N LYS A 462 16.67 -28.72 -19.19
CA LYS A 462 15.70 -29.37 -20.08
C LYS A 462 14.49 -29.81 -19.27
N VAL A 463 13.37 -29.13 -19.46
CA VAL A 463 12.08 -29.51 -18.88
C VAL A 463 11.29 -30.27 -19.94
N LYS A 464 10.97 -31.55 -19.68
CA LYS A 464 10.13 -32.36 -20.57
C LYS A 464 8.64 -32.08 -20.29
N PRO A 465 7.74 -32.31 -21.27
CA PRO A 465 6.31 -32.27 -21.01
C PRO A 465 5.93 -33.15 -19.81
N GLY A 466 5.15 -32.60 -18.88
CA GLY A 466 4.70 -33.29 -17.67
C GLY A 466 5.77 -33.59 -16.61
N SER A 467 7.01 -33.11 -16.78
CA SER A 467 8.09 -33.37 -15.81
C SER A 467 8.22 -32.27 -14.76
N VAL A 468 8.65 -32.66 -13.56
CA VAL A 468 9.09 -31.76 -12.50
C VAL A 468 10.62 -31.81 -12.43
N VAL A 469 11.26 -30.65 -12.48
CA VAL A 469 12.70 -30.53 -12.27
C VAL A 469 12.92 -29.82 -10.94
N PRO A 470 13.27 -30.56 -9.86
CA PRO A 470 13.58 -29.92 -8.58
C PRO A 470 14.85 -29.08 -8.73
N LEU A 471 14.81 -27.86 -8.22
CA LEU A 471 15.98 -27.00 -8.09
C LEU A 471 16.37 -26.98 -6.61
N ASP A 472 17.61 -27.38 -6.33
CA ASP A 472 18.16 -27.30 -4.98
C ASP A 472 18.58 -25.85 -4.71
N ILE A 473 17.68 -25.11 -4.04
CA ILE A 473 17.81 -23.68 -3.72
C ILE A 473 17.64 -23.48 -2.21
N GLU A 474 18.28 -22.45 -1.66
CA GLU A 474 18.14 -22.09 -0.24
C GLU A 474 16.73 -21.53 0.06
N ALA A 475 16.31 -21.57 1.32
CA ALA A 475 15.06 -20.95 1.76
C ALA A 475 15.09 -19.42 1.52
N ALA A 476 13.91 -18.80 1.29
CA ALA A 476 13.77 -17.37 0.97
C ALA A 476 14.49 -16.92 -0.32
N THR A 477 14.42 -17.72 -1.38
CA THR A 477 15.00 -17.41 -2.70
C THR A 477 13.98 -16.73 -3.62
N GLN A 478 14.37 -15.62 -4.27
CA GLN A 478 13.66 -15.10 -5.45
C GLN A 478 14.09 -15.90 -6.68
N VAL A 479 13.13 -16.51 -7.39
CA VAL A 479 13.42 -17.26 -8.64
C VAL A 479 13.11 -16.39 -9.85
N CYS A 480 14.15 -16.04 -10.61
CA CYS A 480 14.00 -15.37 -11.91
C CYS A 480 14.07 -16.41 -13.04
N ILE A 481 13.01 -16.53 -13.83
CA ILE A 481 12.93 -17.49 -14.95
C ILE A 481 12.93 -16.74 -16.28
N LEU A 482 14.00 -16.91 -17.06
CA LEU A 482 14.06 -16.46 -18.45
C LEU A 482 13.78 -17.65 -19.38
N LYS A 483 12.62 -17.66 -20.05
CA LYS A 483 12.24 -18.73 -20.99
C LYS A 483 12.56 -18.32 -22.42
N PHE A 484 13.22 -19.20 -23.16
CA PHE A 484 13.36 -19.12 -24.61
C PHE A 484 12.57 -20.26 -25.23
N TRP A 485 11.52 -19.92 -25.99
CA TRP A 485 10.78 -20.90 -26.76
C TRP A 485 11.53 -21.15 -28.07
N ARG A 486 12.05 -22.37 -28.24
CA ARG A 486 12.42 -22.88 -29.56
C ARG A 486 11.31 -23.81 -30.00
N PHE A 487 10.40 -23.29 -30.82
CA PHE A 487 9.55 -24.15 -31.64
C PHE A 487 10.47 -24.86 -32.64
N LYS A 488 10.41 -26.18 -32.66
CA LYS A 488 11.13 -27.01 -33.62
C LYS A 488 10.26 -27.26 -34.83
#